data_AF-A0A6N9V0F1-F1
#
_entry.id   AF-A0A6N9V0F1-F1
#
_cell.length_a   1.000
_cell.length_b   1.000
_cell.length_c   1.000
_cell.angle_alpha   90.00
_cell.angle_beta   90.00
_cell.angle_gamma   90.00
#
_symmetry.space_group_name_H-M   'P 1'
#
loop_
_entity.id
_entity.type
_entity.pdbx_description
1 polymer ?
#
loop_
_entity_poly.entity_id
_entity_poly.type
_entity_poly.pdbx_seq_one_letter_code
_entity_poly.pdbx_strand_id
1 'polypeptide(L)'
;LAAGRPLAVERPSTMADGIKVGRPGDVPFRIVGELVDEVVTVTEDALSSGLLLCLERAKQVVEPAGASPVAALLSRPEAFEGPVVAVLSGGNVDPLLMQRVLTHGMAAAGRYLSLRLRLTDSP
;
A
#
# COMPACT_ATOMS: atom_id res chain seq x y z
N LEU A 1 -8.97 12.61 -12.36
CA LEU A 1 -8.40 13.97 -12.57
C LEU A 1 -8.57 14.44 -14.01
N ALA A 2 -8.13 13.68 -15.02
CA ALA A 2 -8.26 14.04 -16.43
C ALA A 2 -9.69 14.48 -16.87
N ALA A 3 -10.73 13.90 -16.27
CA ALA A 3 -12.12 14.26 -16.56
C ALA A 3 -12.57 15.61 -15.95
N GLY A 4 -11.75 16.28 -15.13
CA GLY A 4 -12.06 17.57 -14.48
C GLY A 4 -13.17 17.52 -13.42
N ARG A 5 -13.70 16.33 -13.10
CA ARG A 5 -14.78 16.13 -12.12
C ARG A 5 -14.65 14.80 -11.38
N PRO A 6 -15.24 14.65 -10.17
CA PRO A 6 -15.24 13.38 -9.47
C PRO A 6 -16.03 12.32 -10.26
N LEU A 7 -15.39 11.18 -10.51
CA LEU A 7 -16.01 10.02 -11.14
C LEU A 7 -16.18 8.89 -10.14
N ALA A 8 -17.26 8.13 -10.30
CA ALA A 8 -17.47 6.91 -9.54
C ALA A 8 -16.70 5.75 -10.20
N VAL A 9 -16.05 4.96 -9.36
CA VAL A 9 -15.43 3.67 -9.66
C VAL A 9 -16.36 2.63 -9.08
N GLU A 10 -16.93 1.76 -9.93
CA GLU A 10 -17.99 0.85 -9.50
C GLU A 10 -17.51 -0.23 -8.53
N ARG A 11 -16.27 -0.69 -8.66
CA ARG A 11 -15.73 -1.81 -7.87
C ARG A 11 -14.27 -1.57 -7.50
N PRO A 12 -13.97 -0.58 -6.63
CA PRO A 12 -12.61 -0.41 -6.13
C PRO A 12 -12.20 -1.67 -5.38
N SER A 13 -11.02 -2.21 -5.73
CA SER A 13 -10.45 -3.41 -5.11
C SER A 13 -9.02 -3.10 -4.72
N THR A 14 -8.75 -3.10 -3.41
CA THR A 14 -7.43 -2.89 -2.84
C THR A 14 -7.40 -3.40 -1.40
N MET A 15 -6.22 -3.79 -0.90
CA MET A 15 -6.02 -4.04 0.53
C MET A 15 -6.08 -2.77 1.38
N ALA A 16 -5.88 -1.59 0.77
CA ALA A 16 -5.89 -0.30 1.45
C ALA A 16 -7.32 0.22 1.64
N ASP A 17 -8.01 -0.37 2.61
CA ASP A 17 -9.39 -0.06 2.98
C ASP A 17 -9.63 1.42 3.33
N GLY A 18 -8.71 2.07 4.06
CA GLY A 18 -8.80 3.48 4.43
C GLY A 18 -8.85 4.46 3.24
N ILE A 19 -8.41 4.04 2.05
CA ILE A 19 -8.49 4.81 0.80
C ILE A 19 -9.32 4.12 -0.28
N LYS A 20 -10.08 3.08 0.07
CA LYS A 20 -10.99 2.35 -0.83
C LYS A 20 -12.28 3.14 -1.07
N VAL A 21 -12.15 4.30 -1.69
CA VAL A 21 -13.25 5.25 -1.92
C VAL A 21 -13.76 5.10 -3.35
N GLY A 22 -15.05 4.78 -3.52
CA GLY A 22 -15.66 4.61 -4.84
C GLY A 22 -15.82 5.92 -5.62
N ARG A 23 -16.04 7.05 -4.96
CA ARG A 23 -16.08 8.37 -5.60
C ARG A 23 -15.50 9.41 -4.63
N PRO A 24 -14.49 10.21 -5.03
CA PRO A 24 -14.01 11.31 -4.20
C PRO A 24 -15.13 12.32 -3.90
N GLY A 25 -15.12 12.90 -2.69
CA GLY A 25 -16.01 14.00 -2.35
C GLY A 25 -15.75 15.24 -3.20
N ASP A 26 -16.79 16.05 -3.44
CA ASP A 26 -16.68 17.23 -4.32
C ASP A 26 -15.71 18.29 -3.78
N VAL A 27 -15.74 18.56 -2.48
CA VAL A 27 -14.84 19.51 -1.80
C VAL A 27 -13.37 19.06 -1.89
N PRO A 28 -12.98 17.85 -1.41
CA PRO A 28 -11.58 17.42 -1.51
C PRO A 28 -11.10 17.29 -2.95
N PHE A 29 -11.95 16.84 -3.88
CA PHE A 29 -11.58 16.77 -5.29
C PHE A 29 -11.20 18.13 -5.86
N ARG A 30 -11.97 19.18 -5.54
CA ARG A 30 -11.67 20.56 -5.96
C ARG A 30 -10.34 21.04 -5.38
N ILE A 31 -10.11 20.85 -4.09
CA ILE A 31 -8.86 21.23 -3.42
C ILE A 31 -7.66 20.52 -4.07
N VAL A 32 -7.77 19.21 -4.31
CA VAL A 32 -6.72 18.43 -4.99
C VAL A 32 -6.47 18.95 -6.40
N GLY A 33 -7.52 19.26 -7.16
CA GLY A 33 -7.37 19.81 -8.51
C GLY A 33 -6.73 21.21 -8.57
N GLU A 34 -6.80 21.98 -7.48
CA GLU A 34 -6.24 23.33 -7.39
C GLU A 34 -4.81 23.34 -6.80
N LEU A 35 -4.49 22.44 -5.86
CA LEU A 35 -3.29 22.54 -5.03
C LEU A 35 -2.29 21.39 -5.16
N VAL A 36 -2.67 20.26 -5.75
CA VAL A 36 -1.78 19.09 -5.84
C VAL A 36 -1.14 19.01 -7.21
N ASP A 37 0.19 18.98 -7.26
CA ASP A 37 0.96 18.92 -8.51
C ASP A 37 0.79 17.59 -9.25
N GLU A 38 0.80 16.46 -8.51
CA GLU A 38 0.69 15.12 -9.07
C GLU A 38 -0.08 14.18 -8.14
N VAL A 39 -0.86 13.25 -8.72
CA VAL A 39 -1.37 12.07 -8.02
C VAL A 39 -0.72 10.83 -8.59
N VAL A 40 0.01 10.12 -7.73
CA VAL A 40 0.68 8.86 -8.04
C VAL A 40 -0.15 7.69 -7.56
N THR A 41 -0.20 6.61 -8.34
CA THR A 41 -0.79 5.32 -7.94
C THR A 41 0.29 4.30 -7.64
N VAL A 42 -0.02 3.36 -6.75
CA VAL A 42 0.86 2.26 -6.36
C VAL A 42 0.14 0.92 -6.49
N THR A 43 0.89 -0.16 -6.68
CA THR A 43 0.35 -1.52 -6.75
C THR A 43 0.22 -2.15 -5.35
N GLU A 44 -0.55 -3.23 -5.25
CA GLU A 44 -0.67 -4.03 -4.02
C GLU A 44 0.68 -4.60 -3.53
N ASP A 45 1.57 -4.98 -4.46
CA ASP A 45 2.92 -5.45 -4.14
C ASP A 45 3.82 -4.31 -3.63
N ALA A 46 3.69 -3.10 -4.20
CA ALA A 46 4.39 -1.92 -3.72
C ALA A 46 3.91 -1.51 -2.32
N LEU A 47 2.60 -1.57 -2.06
CA LEU A 47 2.02 -1.37 -0.73
C LEU A 47 2.57 -2.38 0.28
N SER A 48 2.61 -3.66 -0.08
CA SER A 48 3.18 -4.72 0.75
C SER A 48 4.66 -4.45 1.07
N SER A 49 5.42 -4.00 0.08
CA SER A 49 6.83 -3.65 0.25
C SER A 49 7.01 -2.42 1.15
N GLY A 50 6.16 -1.40 1.01
CA GLY A 50 6.13 -0.22 1.89
C GLY A 50 5.82 -0.58 3.34
N LEU A 51 4.80 -1.42 3.56
CA LEU A 51 4.44 -1.95 4.88
C LEU A 51 5.60 -2.69 5.53
N LEU A 52 6.23 -3.61 4.79
CA LEU A 52 7.40 -4.35 5.27
C LEU A 52 8.55 -3.42 5.63
N LEU A 53 8.85 -2.42 4.81
CA LEU A 53 9.92 -1.47 5.09
C LEU A 53 9.62 -0.66 6.37
N CYS A 54 8.40 -0.16 6.53
CA CYS A 54 7.97 0.53 7.75
C CYS A 54 8.15 -0.35 8.99
N LEU A 55 7.74 -1.62 8.91
CA LEU A 55 7.84 -2.55 10.03
C LEU A 55 9.30 -2.95 10.33
N GLU A 56 10.07 -3.31 9.30
CA GLU A 56 11.42 -3.86 9.47
C GLU A 56 12.46 -2.78 9.78
N ARG A 57 12.36 -1.60 9.16
CA ARG A 57 13.37 -0.54 9.26
C ARG A 57 12.97 0.57 10.20
N ALA A 58 11.74 1.07 10.10
CA ALA A 58 11.26 2.17 10.94
C ALA A 58 10.62 1.69 12.26
N LYS A 59 10.38 0.37 12.39
CA LYS A 59 9.69 -0.25 13.54
C LYS A 59 8.31 0.36 13.79
N GLN A 60 7.66 0.83 12.72
CA GLN A 60 6.32 1.39 12.76
C GLN A 60 5.33 0.35 12.25
N VAL A 61 4.26 0.15 13.03
CA VAL A 61 3.09 -0.61 12.60
C VAL A 61 2.16 0.37 11.89
N VAL A 62 1.98 0.18 10.59
CA VAL A 62 1.22 1.07 9.71
C VAL A 62 0.17 0.24 8.99
N GLU A 63 -1.01 0.81 8.72
CA GLU A 63 -2.02 0.19 7.85
C GLU A 63 -1.66 0.40 6.36
N PRO A 64 -2.22 -0.38 5.41
CA PRO A 64 -1.83 -0.26 4.01
C PRO A 64 -2.06 1.13 3.42
N ALA A 65 -3.17 1.80 3.77
CA ALA A 65 -3.42 3.18 3.34
C ALA A 65 -2.34 4.14 3.83
N GLY A 66 -1.95 4.04 5.10
CA GLY A 66 -0.90 4.86 5.71
C GLY A 66 0.51 4.58 5.17
N ALA A 67 0.75 3.40 4.61
CA ALA A 67 2.03 3.06 3.98
C ALA A 67 2.11 3.48 2.50
N SER A 68 1.01 3.96 1.91
CA SER A 68 0.96 4.31 0.48
C SER A 68 2.00 5.36 0.03
N PRO A 69 2.36 6.39 0.82
CA PRO A 69 3.40 7.33 0.41
C PRO A 69 4.78 6.68 0.38
N VAL A 70 5.08 5.77 1.33
CA VAL A 70 6.34 5.02 1.35
C VAL A 70 6.42 4.09 0.14
N ALA A 71 5.32 3.41 -0.20
CA ALA A 71 5.24 2.59 -1.40
C ALA A 71 5.50 3.40 -2.69
N ALA A 72 5.01 4.65 -2.75
CA ALA A 72 5.26 5.52 -3.89
C ALA A 72 6.74 5.91 -4.01
N LEU A 73 7.39 6.27 -2.90
CA LEU A 73 8.82 6.57 -2.87
C LEU A 73 9.69 5.38 -3.28
N LEU A 74 9.35 4.17 -2.80
CA LEU A 74 10.06 2.95 -3.18
C LEU A 74 9.89 2.60 -4.66
N SER A 75 8.72 2.89 -5.24
CA SER A 75 8.42 2.62 -6.64
C SER A 75 9.08 3.62 -7.60
N ARG A 76 9.43 4.82 -7.11
CA ARG A 76 10.00 5.92 -7.90
C ARG A 76 11.11 6.66 -7.13
N PRO A 77 12.23 5.98 -6.80
CA PRO A 77 13.26 6.52 -5.92
C PRO A 77 13.94 7.79 -6.46
N GLU A 78 13.96 7.98 -7.77
CA GLU A 78 14.59 9.13 -8.45
C GLU A 78 13.59 10.25 -8.79
N ALA A 79 12.30 10.07 -8.51
CA ALA A 79 11.27 11.04 -8.92
C ALA A 79 11.13 12.25 -7.99
N PHE A 80 11.82 12.25 -6.84
CA PHE A 80 11.66 13.29 -5.82
C PHE A 80 13.01 13.85 -5.40
N GLU A 81 13.16 15.17 -5.56
CA GLU A 81 14.32 15.90 -5.05
C GLU A 81 14.05 16.39 -3.62
N GLY A 82 15.03 16.20 -2.73
CA GLY A 82 14.84 16.34 -1.30
C GLY A 82 14.84 17.78 -0.75
N PRO A 83 14.44 17.96 0.52
CA PRO A 83 14.00 16.93 1.48
C PRO A 83 12.56 16.44 1.23
N VAL A 84 12.35 15.11 1.31
CA VAL A 84 11.05 14.47 1.06
C VAL A 84 10.45 13.93 2.37
N VAL A 85 9.15 14.12 2.56
CA VAL A 85 8.41 13.63 3.73
C VAL A 85 7.28 12.69 3.29
N ALA A 86 7.27 11.47 3.83
CA ALA A 86 6.16 10.53 3.70
C ALA A 86 5.32 10.54 4.97
N VAL A 87 4.02 10.80 4.85
CA VAL A 87 3.08 10.81 5.98
C VAL A 87 2.55 9.40 6.23
N LEU A 88 2.76 8.87 7.44
CA LEU A 88 2.15 7.61 7.88
C LEU A 88 0.80 7.93 8.55
N SER A 89 -0.30 7.85 7.80
CA SER A 89 -1.59 8.39 8.25
C SER A 89 -2.32 7.55 9.30
N GLY A 90 -2.01 6.26 9.43
CA GLY A 90 -2.74 5.35 10.31
C GLY A 90 -2.02 4.03 10.55
N GLY A 91 -2.32 3.41 11.70
CA GLY A 91 -1.71 2.15 12.15
C GLY A 91 -2.72 1.10 12.59
N ASN A 92 -4.01 1.29 12.27
CA ASN A 92 -5.07 0.37 12.66
C ASN A 92 -5.13 -0.83 11.72
N VAL A 93 -4.13 -1.70 11.82
CA VAL A 93 -3.97 -2.84 10.91
C VAL A 93 -4.62 -4.10 11.47
N ASP A 94 -5.42 -4.76 10.63
CA ASP A 94 -5.93 -6.10 10.93
C ASP A 94 -4.75 -7.10 11.05
N PRO A 95 -4.63 -7.84 12.17
CA PRO A 95 -3.53 -8.78 12.37
C PRO A 95 -3.44 -9.90 11.31
N LEU A 96 -4.58 -10.37 10.78
CA LEU A 96 -4.61 -11.37 9.70
C LEU A 96 -4.14 -10.77 8.37
N LEU A 97 -4.47 -9.52 8.10
CA LEU A 97 -3.91 -8.80 6.96
C LEU A 97 -2.40 -8.65 7.10
N MET A 98 -1.93 -8.23 8.28
CA MET A 98 -0.50 -8.12 8.58
C MET A 98 0.22 -9.46 8.36
N GLN A 99 -0.33 -10.57 8.87
CA GLN A 99 0.24 -11.90 8.66
C GLN A 99 0.34 -12.24 7.17
N ARG A 100 -0.70 -11.95 6.38
CA ARG A 100 -0.72 -12.20 4.92
C ARG A 100 0.34 -11.38 4.19
N VAL A 101 0.42 -10.08 4.47
CA VAL A 101 1.41 -9.16 3.86
C VAL A 101 2.82 -9.58 4.23
N LEU A 102 3.08 -9.90 5.50
CA LEU A 102 4.37 -10.41 5.96
C LEU A 102 4.76 -11.68 5.24
N THR A 103 3.84 -12.64 5.16
CA THR A 103 4.08 -13.92 4.50
C THR A 103 4.39 -13.72 3.01
N HIS A 104 3.58 -12.90 2.33
CA HIS A 104 3.75 -12.59 0.91
C HIS A 104 5.09 -11.92 0.63
N GLY A 105 5.40 -10.84 1.35
CA GLY A 105 6.63 -10.11 1.08
C GLY A 105 7.90 -10.82 1.56
N MET A 106 7.83 -11.65 2.61
CA MET A 106 8.92 -12.55 2.96
C MET A 106 9.13 -13.63 1.88
N ALA A 107 8.06 -14.16 1.30
CA ALA A 107 8.16 -15.13 0.20
C ALA A 107 8.73 -14.49 -1.07
N ALA A 108 8.26 -13.29 -1.44
CA ALA A 108 8.78 -12.52 -2.57
C ALA A 108 10.27 -12.17 -2.42
N ALA A 109 10.73 -11.92 -1.19
CA ALA A 109 12.13 -11.71 -0.87
C ALA A 109 12.97 -13.01 -0.78
N GLY A 110 12.38 -14.18 -1.04
CA GLY A 110 13.06 -15.47 -0.92
C GLY A 110 13.40 -15.88 0.52
N ARG A 111 12.78 -15.23 1.52
CA ARG A 111 13.04 -15.45 2.96
C ARG A 111 12.02 -16.36 3.63
N TYR A 112 10.99 -16.80 2.90
CA TYR A 112 9.93 -17.65 3.43
C TYR A 112 9.41 -18.62 2.37
N LEU A 113 9.34 -19.90 2.71
CA LEU A 113 8.76 -20.96 1.90
C LEU A 113 7.86 -21.82 2.78
N SER A 114 6.62 -22.03 2.36
CA SER A 114 5.70 -22.97 2.99
C SER A 114 5.32 -24.06 2.00
N LEU A 115 5.59 -25.31 2.37
CA LEU A 115 5.28 -26.50 1.58
C LEU A 115 4.29 -27.37 2.36
N ARG A 116 3.21 -27.78 1.70
CA ARG A 116 2.29 -28.78 2.24
C ARG A 116 2.40 -30.04 1.38
N LEU A 117 3.01 -31.08 1.94
CA LEU A 117 3.24 -32.35 1.26
C LEU A 117 2.42 -33.45 1.93
N ARG A 118 1.79 -34.30 1.12
CA ARG A 118 1.20 -35.56 1.60
C ARG A 118 2.26 -36.65 1.39
N LEU A 119 2.76 -37.21 2.49
CA LEU A 119 3.74 -38.30 2.46
C LEU A 119 3.03 -39.62 2.73
N THR A 120 3.30 -40.63 1.92
CA THR A 120 2.85 -42.00 2.17
C THR A 120 3.80 -42.61 3.19
N ASP A 121 3.26 -43.05 4.32
CA ASP A 121 4.03 -43.74 5.36
C ASP A 121 4.31 -45.18 4.90
N SER A 122 5.58 -45.53 4.75
CA SER A 122 6.05 -46.89 4.45
C SER A 122 7.30 -47.16 5.30
N PRO A 123 7.36 -48.30 6.01
CA PRO A 123 8.56 -48.73 6.72
C PRO A 123 9.73 -49.01 5.76
#